data_AF-A0A3B1AN75-F1
#
_entry.id   AF-A0A3B1AN75-F1
#
_cell.length_a   1.000
_cell.length_b   1.000
_cell.length_c   1.000
_cell.angle_alpha   90.00
_cell.angle_beta   90.00
_cell.angle_gamma   90.00
#
_symmetry.space_group_name_H-M   'P 1'
#
loop_
_entity.id
_entity.type
_entity.pdbx_description
1 polymer ?
#
loop_
_entity_poly.entity_id
_entity_poly.type
_entity_poly.pdbx_seq_one_letter_code
_entity_poly.pdbx_strand_id
1 'polypeptide(L)' 'AQAGQRWSLSNLTLPHPLVRVVVAEQLYRAWSILQNHPYHR' A
#
# COMPACT_ATOMS: atom_id res chain seq x y z
N ALA A 1 14.34 17.90 -1.07
CA ALA A 1 14.61 16.66 -1.82
C ALA A 1 13.36 16.28 -2.60
N GLN A 2 13.49 15.84 -3.85
CA GLN A 2 12.37 15.42 -4.70
C GLN A 2 12.22 13.88 -4.65
N ALA A 3 11.01 13.37 -4.83
CA ALA A 3 10.75 11.93 -4.76
C ALA A 3 11.29 11.20 -6.00
N GLY A 4 11.99 10.07 -5.81
CA GLY A 4 12.47 9.21 -6.90
C GLY A 4 11.37 8.35 -7.55
N GLN A 5 10.24 8.17 -6.85
CA GLN A 5 9.07 7.46 -7.35
C GLN A 5 7.79 8.10 -6.83
N ARG A 6 6.68 7.91 -7.55
CA ARG A 6 5.35 8.41 -7.17
C ARG A 6 4.33 7.31 -7.43
N TRP A 7 3.60 6.91 -6.39
CA TRP A 7 2.59 5.85 -6.47
C TRP A 7 1.19 6.45 -6.36
N SER A 8 0.26 5.95 -7.17
CA SER A 8 -1.16 6.24 -7.05
C SER A 8 -1.84 5.09 -6.32
N LEU A 9 -2.55 5.38 -5.23
CA LEU A 9 -3.29 4.37 -4.47
C LEU A 9 -4.71 4.15 -5.04
N SER A 10 -5.26 5.16 -5.69
CA SER A 10 -6.60 5.17 -6.30
C SER A 10 -6.77 6.45 -7.12
N ASN A 11 -7.80 6.49 -7.98
CA ASN A 11 -8.27 7.72 -8.61
C ASN A 11 -9.12 8.60 -7.66
N LEU A 12 -9.42 8.11 -6.46
CA LEU A 12 -10.19 8.83 -5.44
C LEU A 12 -9.28 9.68 -4.55
N THR A 13 -9.80 10.79 -4.04
CA THR A 13 -9.16 11.55 -2.97
C THR A 13 -9.44 10.88 -1.63
N LEU A 14 -8.42 10.25 -1.06
CA LEU A 14 -8.52 9.60 0.25
C LEU A 14 -8.13 10.58 1.37
N PRO A 15 -8.86 10.59 2.51
CA PRO A 15 -8.43 11.35 3.69
C PRO A 15 -7.05 10.89 4.18
N HIS A 16 -6.20 11.83 4.61
CA HIS A 16 -4.82 11.54 5.03
C HIS A 16 -4.69 10.42 6.10
N PRO A 17 -5.57 10.33 7.12
CA PRO A 17 -5.50 9.23 8.09
C PRO A 17 -5.71 7.85 7.44
N LEU A 18 -6.61 7.77 6.45
CA LEU A 18 -6.93 6.51 5.77
C LEU A 18 -5.78 6.03 4.87
N VAL A 19 -5.11 6.96 4.18
CA VAL A 19 -3.95 6.67 3.33
C VAL A 19 -2.87 5.90 4.09
N ARG A 20 -2.63 6.25 5.36
CA ARG A 20 -1.62 5.56 6.20
C ARG A 20 -1.96 4.08 6.39
N VAL A 21 -3.22 3.77 6.68
CA VAL A 21 -3.68 2.41 6.92
C VAL A 21 -3.63 1.60 5.62
N VAL A 22 -4.11 2.19 4.52
CA VAL A 22 -4.09 1.55 3.19
C VAL A 22 -2.67 1.20 2.77
N VAL A 23 -1.72 2.14 2.88
CA VAL A 23 -0.32 1.88 2.51
C VAL A 23 0.29 0.78 3.39
N ALA A 24 0.06 0.80 4.71
CA ALA A 24 0.57 -0.21 5.61
C ALA A 24 0.04 -1.61 5.27
N GLU A 25 -1.26 -1.72 4.98
CA GLU A 25 -1.89 -2.99 4.60
C GLU A 25 -1.38 -3.48 3.24
N GLN A 26 -1.25 -2.61 2.24
CA GLN A 26 -0.76 -3.01 0.92
C GLN A 26 0.70 -3.45 0.95
N LEU A 27 1.55 -2.82 1.78
CA LEU A 27 2.92 -3.28 1.99
C LEU A 27 2.97 -4.65 2.69
N TYR A 28 2.13 -4.85 3.71
CA TYR A 28 2.01 -6.15 4.37
C TYR A 28 1.49 -7.24 3.44
N ARG A 29 0.54 -6.90 2.56
CA ARG A 29 0.03 -7.78 1.52
C ARG A 29 1.12 -8.16 0.53
N ALA A 30 1.87 -7.19 0.02
CA ALA A 30 2.98 -7.43 -0.90
C ALA A 30 4.04 -8.35 -0.27
N TRP A 31 4.43 -8.09 0.97
CA TRP A 31 5.33 -8.96 1.73
C TRP A 31 4.73 -10.37 1.90
N SER A 32 3.46 -10.47 2.28
CA SER A 32 2.78 -11.77 2.45
C SER A 32 2.75 -12.59 1.16
N ILE A 33 2.58 -11.94 0.00
CA ILE A 33 2.67 -12.57 -1.32
C ILE A 33 4.06 -13.14 -1.55
N LEU A 34 5.11 -12.33 -1.31
CA LEU A 34 6.50 -12.75 -1.50
C LEU A 34 6.87 -13.94 -0.60
N GLN A 35 6.28 -14.01 0.59
CA GLN A 35 6.49 -15.10 1.55
C GLN A 35 5.57 -16.32 1.33
N ASN A 36 4.75 -16.34 0.27
CA ASN A 36 3.75 -17.38 0.01
C ASN A 36 2.79 -17.60 1.20
N HIS A 37 2.52 -16.55 1.98
CA HIS A 37 1.61 -16.61 3.11
C HIS A 37 0.15 -16.53 2.61
N PRO A 38 -0.78 -17.34 3.15
CA PRO A 38 -2.19 -17.40 2.72
C PRO A 38 -3.04 -16.20 3.19
N TYR A 39 -2.45 -15.01 3.25
CA TYR A 39 -3.11 -13.76 3.62
C TYR A 39 -3.82 -13.11 2.43
N HIS A 40 -3.19 -13.19 1.25
CA HIS A 40 -3.82 -12.84 0.00
C HIS A 40 -4.48 -14.11 -0.55
N ARG A 41 -5.79 -14.08 -0.72
CA ARG A 41 -6.56 -15.11 -1.44
C ARG A 41 -7.56 -14.38 -2.34
#